data_AF-A0A392NV34-F1
#
_entry.id   AF-A0A392NV34-F1
#
_cell.length_a   1.000
_cell.length_b   1.000
_cell.length_c   1.000
_cell.angle_alpha   90.00
_cell.angle_beta   90.00
_cell.angle_gamma   90.00
#
_symmetry.space_group_name_H-M   'P 1'
#
loop_
_entity.id
_entity.type
_entity.pdbx_description
1 polymer ?
#
loop_
_entity_poly.entity_id
_entity_poly.type
_entity_poly.pdbx_seq_one_letter_code
_entity_poly.pdbx_strand_id
1 'polypeptide(L)'
;GHTPFKYLGLPVGANPRKFATWEPMVNAIRGKLSAWGNKHVTLGGRIVMINAVLNAIPIFYLSLLKMPVKVWKEIVKIQRTFLWGGLSKRNRICWVKWDDFCKPKSEAGLGIRDLRLVNLSLLAKWRWKLLSPDMEVWKDVVVAKYGQEIIGKGNLGDLSIPRLASKWWSGICNLDKDTNWFSEAVEKRVGDGILTYFWNDVWMGNQALRHRFPRIYAEIQCA
;
A
#
# COMPACT_ATOMS: atom_id res chain seq x y z
N GLY A 1 -5.67 23.31 17.51
CA GLY A 1 -6.48 22.10 17.23
C GLY A 1 -5.82 20.89 17.86
N HIS A 2 -6.60 19.94 18.40
CA HIS A 2 -6.07 18.75 19.06
C HIS A 2 -6.08 17.53 18.11
N THR A 3 -5.00 16.74 18.17
CA THR A 3 -4.91 15.43 17.51
C THR A 3 -5.01 14.33 18.55
N PRO A 4 -5.63 13.18 18.23
CA PRO A 4 -6.20 12.82 16.93
C PRO A 4 -7.63 13.38 16.71
N PHE A 5 -7.98 13.67 15.46
CA PHE A 5 -9.35 14.04 15.06
C PHE A 5 -9.80 13.25 13.82
N LYS A 6 -11.11 13.24 13.54
CA LYS A 6 -11.67 12.48 12.40
C LYS A 6 -11.91 13.41 11.21
N TYR A 7 -11.37 13.06 10.06
CA TYR A 7 -11.58 13.76 8.79
C TYR A 7 -12.01 12.75 7.71
N LEU A 8 -13.18 12.96 7.10
CA LEU A 8 -13.77 12.07 6.09
C LEU A 8 -13.77 10.58 6.50
N GLY A 9 -13.96 10.29 7.78
CA GLY A 9 -13.94 8.91 8.28
C GLY A 9 -12.58 8.40 8.75
N LEU A 10 -11.48 9.09 8.43
CA LEU A 10 -10.11 8.70 8.78
C LEU A 10 -9.63 9.43 10.05
N PRO A 11 -9.00 8.74 11.01
CA PRO A 11 -8.39 9.36 12.18
C PRO A 11 -7.04 10.02 11.84
N VAL A 12 -7.05 11.33 11.66
CA VAL A 12 -5.85 12.14 11.38
C VAL A 12 -5.05 12.35 12.67
N GLY A 13 -3.73 12.14 12.60
CA GLY A 13 -2.83 12.24 13.74
C GLY A 13 -2.82 11.01 14.66
N ALA A 14 -3.69 10.02 14.43
CA ALA A 14 -3.64 8.75 15.14
C ALA A 14 -2.49 7.87 14.64
N ASN A 15 -2.04 6.92 15.47
CA ASN A 15 -0.94 6.03 15.10
C ASN A 15 -1.44 4.81 14.31
N PRO A 16 -1.22 4.72 12.99
CA PRO A 16 -1.71 3.63 12.15
C PRO A 16 -1.14 2.26 12.49
N ARG A 17 -0.10 2.18 13.33
CA ARG A 17 0.42 0.89 13.82
C ARG A 17 -0.47 0.26 14.89
N LYS A 18 -1.31 1.06 15.56
CA LYS A 18 -2.20 0.59 16.63
C LYS A 18 -3.51 0.10 16.04
N PHE A 19 -4.01 -1.02 16.55
CA PHE A 19 -5.31 -1.57 16.13
C PHE A 19 -6.47 -0.59 16.36
N ALA A 20 -6.44 0.18 17.46
CA ALA A 20 -7.47 1.17 17.80
C ALA A 20 -7.75 2.19 16.67
N THR A 21 -6.72 2.54 15.87
CA THR A 21 -6.89 3.43 14.72
C THR A 21 -7.77 2.83 13.63
N TRP A 22 -7.79 1.51 13.50
CA TRP A 22 -8.54 0.77 12.47
C TRP A 22 -9.87 0.24 12.95
N GLU A 23 -10.10 0.23 14.26
CA GLU A 23 -11.30 -0.31 14.88
C GLU A 23 -12.61 0.25 14.31
N PRO A 24 -12.76 1.57 14.04
CA PRO A 24 -13.97 2.10 13.40
C PRO A 24 -14.25 1.48 12.03
N MET A 25 -13.19 1.27 11.22
CA MET A 25 -13.31 0.64 9.90
C MET A 25 -13.66 -0.85 10.03
N VAL A 26 -13.01 -1.58 10.93
CA VAL A 26 -13.33 -3.00 11.18
C VAL A 26 -14.76 -3.16 11.67
N ASN A 27 -15.23 -2.26 12.53
CA ASN A 27 -16.61 -2.23 12.99
C ASN A 27 -17.59 -1.89 11.87
N ALA A 28 -17.23 -1.05 10.91
CA ALA A 28 -18.05 -0.82 9.72
C ALA A 28 -18.20 -2.09 8.86
N ILE A 29 -17.14 -2.89 8.70
CA ILE A 29 -17.21 -4.20 8.03
C ILE A 29 -18.18 -5.14 8.78
N ARG A 30 -18.04 -5.24 10.11
CA ARG A 30 -18.95 -6.05 10.95
C ARG A 30 -20.39 -5.57 10.84
N GLY A 31 -20.62 -4.26 10.89
CA GLY A 31 -21.94 -3.65 10.77
C GLY A 31 -22.63 -3.96 9.44
N LYS A 32 -21.89 -4.00 8.32
CA LYS A 32 -22.45 -4.41 7.03
C LYS A 32 -22.92 -5.86 7.02
N LEU A 33 -22.18 -6.77 7.65
CA LEU A 33 -22.61 -8.16 7.81
C LEU A 33 -23.88 -8.27 8.65
N SER A 34 -23.94 -7.56 9.79
CA SER A 34 -25.12 -7.54 10.65
C SER A 34 -26.36 -7.00 9.92
N ALA A 35 -26.19 -5.98 9.07
CA ALA A 35 -27.28 -5.37 8.30
C ALA A 35 -27.88 -6.30 7.22
N TRP A 36 -27.16 -7.33 6.78
CA TRP A 36 -27.66 -8.26 5.76
C TRP A 36 -28.62 -9.34 6.30
N GLY A 37 -28.78 -9.46 7.64
CA GLY A 37 -29.82 -10.29 8.29
C GLY A 37 -29.68 -11.79 8.05
N ASN A 38 -30.76 -12.56 8.19
CA ASN A 38 -30.78 -14.02 7.95
C ASN A 38 -31.03 -14.39 6.47
N LYS A 39 -30.50 -13.61 5.52
CA LYS A 39 -30.65 -13.94 4.10
C LYS A 39 -29.81 -15.17 3.77
N HIS A 40 -30.43 -16.21 3.21
CA HIS A 40 -29.72 -17.36 2.67
C HIS A 40 -28.95 -16.95 1.42
N VAL A 41 -27.72 -16.48 1.58
CA VAL A 41 -26.81 -16.17 0.47
C VAL A 41 -26.03 -17.42 0.11
N THR A 42 -26.03 -17.77 -1.18
CA THR A 42 -25.21 -18.83 -1.75
C THR A 42 -23.73 -18.56 -1.54
N LEU A 43 -22.88 -19.60 -1.61
CA LEU A 43 -21.43 -19.42 -1.46
C LEU A 43 -20.87 -18.43 -2.50
N GLY A 44 -21.31 -18.55 -3.77
CA GLY A 44 -20.96 -17.61 -4.83
C GLY A 44 -21.37 -16.16 -4.52
N GLY A 45 -22.60 -15.95 -4.03
CA GLY A 45 -23.07 -14.63 -3.62
C GLY A 45 -22.22 -14.04 -2.49
N ARG A 46 -21.78 -14.85 -1.52
CA ARG A 46 -20.90 -14.38 -0.43
C ARG A 46 -19.55 -13.91 -0.95
N ILE A 47 -18.95 -14.63 -1.91
CA ILE A 47 -17.70 -14.22 -2.55
C ILE A 47 -17.86 -12.86 -3.23
N VAL A 48 -18.95 -12.68 -3.99
CA VAL A 48 -19.27 -11.40 -4.64
C VAL A 48 -19.41 -10.29 -3.60
N MET A 49 -20.14 -10.52 -2.50
CA MET A 49 -20.32 -9.54 -1.44
C MET A 49 -19.01 -9.20 -0.72
N ILE A 50 -18.14 -10.18 -0.48
CA ILE A 50 -16.80 -9.95 0.07
C ILE A 50 -16.02 -9.01 -0.85
N ASN A 51 -15.99 -9.29 -2.16
CA ASN A 51 -15.19 -8.52 -3.11
C ASN A 51 -15.76 -7.13 -3.41
N ALA A 52 -17.07 -7.03 -3.62
CA ALA A 52 -17.73 -5.80 -4.04
C ALA A 52 -18.03 -4.85 -2.88
N VAL A 53 -18.26 -5.38 -1.67
CA VAL A 53 -18.68 -4.57 -0.52
C VAL A 53 -17.64 -4.60 0.59
N LEU A 54 -17.31 -5.77 1.16
CA LEU A 54 -16.46 -5.82 2.35
C LEU A 54 -15.04 -5.34 2.06
N ASN A 55 -14.48 -5.73 0.92
CA ASN A 55 -13.16 -5.31 0.46
C ASN A 55 -13.13 -3.84 0.01
N ALA A 56 -14.27 -3.22 -0.29
CA ALA A 56 -14.34 -1.81 -0.68
C ALA A 56 -14.26 -0.86 0.52
N ILE A 57 -14.86 -1.23 1.66
CA ILE A 57 -14.87 -0.44 2.90
C ILE A 57 -13.46 0.00 3.36
N PRO A 58 -12.45 -0.88 3.45
CA PRO A 58 -11.13 -0.50 3.93
C PRO A 58 -10.32 0.32 2.92
N ILE A 59 -10.70 0.39 1.64
CA ILE A 59 -9.85 0.97 0.57
C ILE A 59 -9.36 2.37 0.92
N PHE A 60 -10.23 3.22 1.49
CA PHE A 60 -9.84 4.58 1.87
C PHE A 60 -8.71 4.58 2.92
N TYR A 61 -8.81 3.73 3.94
CA TYR A 61 -7.75 3.56 4.95
C TYR A 61 -6.48 2.97 4.31
N LEU A 62 -6.63 1.93 3.50
CA LEU A 62 -5.49 1.26 2.84
C LEU A 62 -4.78 2.15 1.83
N SER A 63 -5.44 3.18 1.31
CA SER A 63 -4.81 4.13 0.39
C SER A 63 -3.83 5.07 1.08
N LEU A 64 -3.97 5.29 2.40
CA LEU A 64 -3.15 6.24 3.15
C LEU A 64 -2.30 5.54 4.22
N LEU A 65 -2.80 4.47 4.83
CA LEU A 65 -2.16 3.89 6.00
C LEU A 65 -1.60 2.51 5.66
N LYS A 66 -0.36 2.25 6.07
CA LYS A 66 0.21 0.90 6.04
C LYS A 66 -0.52 0.05 7.07
N MET A 67 -1.17 -1.01 6.60
CA MET A 67 -2.00 -1.87 7.43
C MET A 67 -1.15 -2.81 8.29
N PRO A 68 -1.34 -2.83 9.62
CA PRO A 68 -0.71 -3.82 10.48
C PRO A 68 -1.24 -5.23 10.20
N VAL A 69 -0.38 -6.24 10.32
CA VAL A 69 -0.75 -7.66 10.15
C VAL A 69 -1.92 -8.07 11.05
N LYS A 70 -2.00 -7.52 12.28
CA LYS A 70 -3.11 -7.77 13.20
C LYS A 70 -4.46 -7.33 12.62
N VAL A 71 -4.51 -6.17 11.97
CA VAL A 71 -5.74 -5.65 11.36
C VAL A 71 -6.16 -6.52 10.18
N TRP A 72 -5.20 -6.91 9.34
CA TRP A 72 -5.45 -7.85 8.25
C TRP A 72 -6.03 -9.18 8.75
N LYS A 73 -5.42 -9.79 9.78
CA LYS A 73 -5.90 -11.05 10.37
C LYS A 73 -7.35 -10.92 10.87
N GLU A 74 -7.71 -9.80 11.48
CA GLU A 74 -9.08 -9.56 11.94
C GLU A 74 -10.08 -9.41 10.79
N ILE A 75 -9.72 -8.71 9.71
CA ILE A 75 -10.58 -8.61 8.52
C ILE A 75 -10.76 -9.99 7.86
N VAL A 76 -9.67 -10.73 7.69
CA VAL A 76 -9.69 -12.08 7.12
C VAL A 76 -10.54 -13.01 7.99
N LYS A 77 -10.44 -12.92 9.32
CA LYS A 77 -11.29 -13.68 10.25
C LYS A 77 -12.77 -13.40 9.98
N ILE A 78 -13.16 -12.13 9.89
CA ILE A 78 -14.55 -11.73 9.60
C ILE A 78 -15.01 -12.30 8.24
N GLN A 79 -14.19 -12.17 7.20
CA GLN A 79 -14.51 -12.67 5.86
C GLN A 79 -14.62 -14.20 5.81
N ARG A 80 -13.73 -14.92 6.50
CA ARG A 80 -13.77 -16.39 6.60
C ARG A 80 -15.02 -16.87 7.31
N THR A 81 -15.36 -16.25 8.45
CA THR A 81 -16.58 -16.58 9.20
C THR A 81 -17.81 -16.36 8.33
N PHE A 82 -17.87 -15.24 7.59
CA PHE A 82 -18.98 -14.97 6.67
C PHE A 82 -19.03 -15.97 5.50
N LEU A 83 -17.89 -16.27 4.87
CA LEU A 83 -17.83 -17.16 3.71
C LEU A 83 -18.37 -18.56 4.07
N TRP A 84 -17.90 -19.14 5.18
CA TRP A 84 -18.21 -20.51 5.58
C TRP A 84 -19.45 -20.62 6.49
N GLY A 85 -19.54 -19.78 7.52
CA GLY A 85 -20.67 -19.76 8.48
C GLY A 85 -21.91 -19.04 7.95
N GLY A 86 -21.76 -18.25 6.89
CA GLY A 86 -22.82 -17.38 6.40
C GLY A 86 -23.17 -16.31 7.41
N LEU A 87 -24.45 -15.95 7.46
CA LEU A 87 -25.00 -15.02 8.46
C LEU A 87 -25.51 -15.77 9.71
N SER A 88 -25.38 -17.10 9.73
CA SER A 88 -25.69 -17.90 10.91
C SER A 88 -24.58 -17.75 11.95
N LYS A 89 -24.93 -17.73 13.25
CA LYS A 89 -23.95 -17.72 14.35
C LYS A 89 -23.18 -19.05 14.50
N ARG A 90 -23.35 -20.01 13.59
CA ARG A 90 -22.67 -21.31 13.66
C ARG A 90 -21.29 -21.19 13.04
N ASN A 91 -20.26 -21.39 13.85
CA ASN A 91 -18.90 -21.55 13.35
C ASN A 91 -18.81 -22.84 12.52
N ARG A 92 -18.41 -22.71 11.27
CA ARG A 92 -18.04 -23.85 10.42
C ARG A 92 -16.51 -23.89 10.27
N ILE A 93 -15.96 -25.09 10.28
CA ILE A 93 -14.52 -25.31 10.07
C ILE A 93 -14.16 -24.86 8.65
N CYS A 94 -13.10 -24.07 8.56
CA CYS A 94 -12.59 -23.54 7.30
C CYS A 94 -11.33 -24.32 6.89
N TRP A 95 -11.50 -25.30 6.00
CA TRP A 95 -10.46 -26.28 5.66
C TRP A 95 -9.37 -25.76 4.71
N VAL A 96 -9.61 -24.65 4.02
CA VAL A 96 -8.71 -24.14 2.98
C VAL A 96 -7.91 -22.93 3.50
N LYS A 97 -6.65 -22.81 3.08
CA LYS A 97 -5.81 -21.66 3.44
C LYS A 97 -6.37 -20.39 2.80
N TRP A 98 -6.15 -19.25 3.46
CA TRP A 98 -6.70 -17.99 2.94
C TRP A 98 -6.07 -17.61 1.61
N ASP A 99 -4.77 -17.83 1.48
CA ASP A 99 -4.02 -17.49 0.27
C ASP A 99 -4.52 -18.27 -0.96
N ASP A 100 -5.01 -19.50 -0.79
CA ASP A 100 -5.61 -20.27 -1.88
C ASP A 100 -6.94 -19.67 -2.36
N PHE A 101 -7.74 -19.05 -1.48
CA PHE A 101 -8.93 -18.32 -1.91
C PHE A 101 -8.58 -17.03 -2.65
N CYS A 102 -7.44 -16.43 -2.33
CA CYS A 102 -7.00 -15.18 -2.93
C CYS A 102 -6.43 -15.36 -4.35
N LYS A 103 -6.05 -16.59 -4.71
CA LYS A 103 -5.57 -16.90 -6.06
C LYS A 103 -6.61 -16.52 -7.13
N PRO A 104 -6.16 -16.14 -8.33
CA PRO A 104 -7.03 -15.96 -9.49
C PRO A 104 -7.88 -17.21 -9.76
N LYS A 105 -9.04 -17.04 -10.39
CA LYS A 105 -9.89 -18.17 -10.80
C LYS A 105 -9.21 -19.10 -11.80
N SER A 106 -8.31 -18.56 -12.64
CA SER A 106 -7.46 -19.33 -13.56
C SER A 106 -6.50 -20.28 -12.85
N GLU A 107 -6.16 -20.00 -11.59
CA GLU A 107 -5.27 -20.82 -10.76
C GLU A 107 -6.06 -21.61 -9.69
N ALA A 108 -7.31 -21.94 -9.98
CA ALA A 108 -8.24 -22.65 -9.09
C ALA A 108 -8.56 -21.91 -7.77
N GLY A 109 -8.29 -20.61 -7.67
CA GLY A 109 -8.71 -19.78 -6.53
C GLY A 109 -10.13 -19.23 -6.65
N LEU A 110 -10.58 -18.51 -5.62
CA LEU A 110 -11.92 -17.87 -5.60
C LEU A 110 -11.89 -16.42 -6.08
N GLY A 111 -10.70 -15.86 -6.37
CA GLY A 111 -10.55 -14.47 -6.78
C GLY A 111 -10.89 -13.46 -5.69
N ILE A 112 -10.72 -13.83 -4.42
CA ILE A 112 -10.86 -12.88 -3.30
C ILE A 112 -9.61 -11.98 -3.28
N ARG A 113 -9.78 -10.66 -3.22
CA ARG A 113 -8.60 -9.77 -3.19
C ARG A 113 -7.87 -9.86 -1.85
N ASP A 114 -6.56 -10.15 -1.85
CA ASP A 114 -5.74 -10.01 -0.65
C ASP A 114 -5.53 -8.53 -0.32
N LEU A 115 -6.13 -8.07 0.78
CA LEU A 115 -6.03 -6.69 1.22
C LEU A 115 -4.61 -6.26 1.58
N ARG A 116 -3.66 -7.17 1.86
CA ARG A 116 -2.23 -6.83 2.01
C ARG A 116 -1.65 -6.36 0.70
N LEU A 117 -1.91 -7.11 -0.38
CA LEU A 117 -1.45 -6.76 -1.72
C LEU A 117 -2.14 -5.48 -2.18
N VAL A 118 -3.45 -5.34 -1.97
CA VAL A 118 -4.18 -4.09 -2.28
C VAL A 118 -3.58 -2.90 -1.52
N ASN A 119 -3.26 -3.03 -0.22
CA ASN A 119 -2.62 -1.96 0.54
C ASN A 119 -1.23 -1.62 0.00
N LEU A 120 -0.42 -2.63 -0.33
CA LEU A 120 0.88 -2.43 -0.96
C LEU A 120 0.76 -1.68 -2.29
N SER A 121 -0.13 -2.12 -3.18
CA SER A 121 -0.35 -1.49 -4.48
C SER A 121 -0.87 -0.05 -4.35
N LEU A 122 -1.78 0.22 -3.42
CA LEU A 122 -2.30 1.58 -3.20
C LEU A 122 -1.24 2.53 -2.62
N LEU A 123 -0.33 2.04 -1.77
CA LEU A 123 0.79 2.83 -1.29
C LEU A 123 1.86 3.01 -2.38
N ALA A 124 2.10 1.99 -3.19
CA ALA A 124 2.98 2.06 -4.36
C ALA A 124 2.47 3.11 -5.38
N LYS A 125 1.14 3.23 -5.53
CA LYS A 125 0.54 4.29 -6.35
C LYS A 125 1.02 5.68 -5.93
N TRP A 126 1.17 5.96 -4.63
CA TRP A 126 1.68 7.27 -4.20
C TRP A 126 3.14 7.48 -4.57
N ARG A 127 3.98 6.45 -4.48
CA ARG A 127 5.37 6.51 -4.98
C ARG A 127 5.40 6.78 -6.48
N TRP A 128 4.60 6.04 -7.25
CA TRP A 128 4.49 6.23 -8.69
C TRP A 128 4.05 7.65 -9.03
N LYS A 129 3.03 8.16 -8.33
CA LYS A 129 2.58 9.54 -8.52
C LYS A 129 3.69 10.52 -8.20
N LEU A 130 4.48 10.33 -7.14
CA LEU A 130 5.63 11.21 -6.83
C LEU A 130 6.66 11.26 -7.97
N LEU A 131 6.88 10.13 -8.65
CA LEU A 131 7.79 10.05 -9.81
C LEU A 131 7.19 10.63 -11.10
N SER A 132 5.86 10.69 -11.18
CA SER A 132 5.16 11.22 -12.35
C SER A 132 5.39 12.74 -12.46
N PRO A 133 5.47 13.31 -13.67
CA PRO A 133 5.74 14.74 -13.86
C PRO A 133 4.57 15.66 -13.45
N ASP A 134 3.37 15.10 -13.22
CA ASP A 134 2.16 15.87 -12.94
C ASP A 134 2.32 16.76 -11.70
N MET A 135 2.02 18.05 -11.83
CA MET A 135 2.03 18.98 -10.70
C MET A 135 0.77 18.78 -9.86
N GLU A 136 0.95 18.35 -8.61
CA GLU A 136 -0.15 18.17 -7.66
C GLU A 136 0.21 18.79 -6.31
N VAL A 137 -0.72 19.52 -5.72
CA VAL A 137 -0.52 20.27 -4.46
C VAL A 137 0.05 19.39 -3.33
N TRP A 138 -0.35 18.12 -3.25
CA TRP A 138 0.18 17.24 -2.22
C TRP A 138 1.68 16.96 -2.39
N LYS A 139 2.20 16.96 -3.62
CA LYS A 139 3.64 16.82 -3.90
C LYS A 139 4.38 18.02 -3.34
N ASP A 140 3.89 19.24 -3.60
CA ASP A 140 4.50 20.48 -3.10
C ASP A 140 4.60 20.45 -1.57
N VAL A 141 3.56 19.98 -0.88
CA VAL A 141 3.58 19.83 0.59
C VAL A 141 4.61 18.80 1.05
N VAL A 142 4.75 17.68 0.35
CA VAL A 142 5.72 16.63 0.70
C VAL A 142 7.14 17.12 0.43
N VAL A 143 7.38 17.77 -0.70
CA VAL A 143 8.67 18.33 -1.11
C VAL A 143 9.10 19.46 -0.17
N ALA A 144 8.20 20.39 0.16
CA ALA A 144 8.49 21.45 1.14
C ALA A 144 8.84 20.89 2.52
N LYS A 145 8.30 19.72 2.89
CA LYS A 145 8.54 19.08 4.19
C LYS A 145 9.75 18.17 4.23
N TYR A 146 10.04 17.46 3.14
CA TYR A 146 11.04 16.39 3.10
C TYR A 146 12.19 16.67 2.14
N GLY A 147 12.20 17.80 1.45
CA GLY A 147 13.27 18.23 0.56
C GLY A 147 13.05 17.88 -0.91
N GLN A 148 13.84 18.51 -1.78
CA GLN A 148 13.77 18.37 -3.24
C GLN A 148 14.35 17.03 -3.73
N GLU A 149 15.23 16.41 -2.95
CA GLU A 149 15.93 15.16 -3.25
C GLU A 149 15.02 13.93 -3.38
N ILE A 150 13.76 14.06 -2.97
CA ILE A 150 12.75 13.01 -3.10
C ILE A 150 12.18 12.94 -4.52
N ILE A 151 12.25 14.03 -5.29
CA ILE A 151 11.70 14.10 -6.64
C ILE A 151 12.65 13.35 -7.59
N GLY A 152 12.07 12.53 -8.47
CA GLY A 152 12.84 11.79 -9.48
C GLY A 152 13.71 10.65 -8.93
N LYS A 153 13.67 10.40 -7.62
CA LYS A 153 14.41 9.33 -6.96
C LYS A 153 13.66 8.00 -7.05
N GLY A 154 14.17 7.08 -7.88
CA GLY A 154 13.54 5.77 -8.12
C GLY A 154 13.45 4.90 -6.86
N ASN A 155 14.46 4.95 -5.99
CA ASN A 155 14.46 4.22 -4.72
C ASN A 155 14.34 5.15 -3.50
N LEU A 156 13.12 5.30 -2.99
CA LEU A 156 12.85 6.05 -1.75
C LEU A 156 13.30 5.30 -0.48
N GLY A 157 13.60 4.00 -0.56
CA GLY A 157 14.06 3.19 0.57
C GLY A 157 15.45 3.59 1.08
N ASP A 158 16.27 4.17 0.20
CA ASP A 158 17.62 4.64 0.50
C ASP A 158 17.64 6.03 1.15
N LEU A 159 16.48 6.67 1.32
CA LEU A 159 16.40 7.97 1.99
C LEU A 159 16.57 7.82 3.50
N SER A 160 17.36 8.72 4.09
CA SER A 160 17.36 8.92 5.54
C SER A 160 16.02 9.55 5.94
N ILE A 161 15.11 8.72 6.45
CA ILE A 161 13.79 9.19 6.87
C ILE A 161 13.94 9.97 8.18
N PRO A 162 13.55 11.25 8.25
CA PRO A 162 13.64 12.02 9.50
C PRO A 162 12.88 11.33 10.63
N ARG A 163 13.41 11.40 11.87
CA ARG A 163 12.76 10.79 13.05
C ARG A 163 11.31 11.28 13.25
N LEU A 164 11.05 12.53 12.90
CA LEU A 164 9.74 13.19 12.97
C LEU A 164 8.90 13.02 11.69
N ALA A 165 9.31 12.16 10.77
CA ALA A 165 8.53 11.87 9.58
C ALA A 165 7.15 11.32 9.94
N SER A 166 6.16 11.70 9.13
CA SER A 166 4.81 11.19 9.29
C SER A 166 4.81 9.68 9.09
N LYS A 167 3.91 8.97 9.77
CA LYS A 167 3.79 7.51 9.62
C LYS A 167 3.35 7.11 8.21
N TRP A 168 2.62 7.98 7.53
CA TRP A 168 2.30 7.88 6.10
C TRP A 168 3.57 7.87 5.26
N TRP A 169 4.41 8.92 5.38
CA TRP A 169 5.66 9.04 4.61
C TRP A 169 6.62 7.89 4.91
N SER A 170 6.79 7.55 6.19
CA SER A 170 7.59 6.40 6.60
C SER A 170 7.06 5.08 6.01
N GLY A 171 5.75 4.92 5.87
CA GLY A 171 5.15 3.75 5.23
C GLY A 171 5.39 3.70 3.71
N ILE A 172 5.42 4.86 3.05
CA ILE A 172 5.78 4.99 1.64
C ILE A 172 7.27 4.71 1.45
N CYS A 173 8.19 5.35 2.19
CA CYS A 173 9.62 5.12 2.03
C CYS A 173 10.03 3.66 2.34
N ASN A 174 9.42 3.02 3.34
CA ASN A 174 9.75 1.64 3.70
C ASN A 174 8.84 0.58 3.04
N LEU A 175 8.21 0.88 1.90
CA LEU A 175 7.22 -0.01 1.28
C LEU A 175 7.79 -1.40 0.92
N ASP A 176 9.03 -1.41 0.44
CA ASP A 176 9.72 -2.54 -0.18
C ASP A 176 11.22 -2.57 0.19
N LYS A 177 11.61 -1.96 1.31
CA LYS A 177 13.01 -1.74 1.71
C LYS A 177 13.90 -3.00 1.62
N ASP A 178 13.33 -4.17 1.88
CA ASP A 178 14.07 -5.43 1.91
C ASP A 178 14.11 -6.14 0.54
N THR A 179 13.30 -5.70 -0.41
CA THR A 179 13.01 -6.42 -1.67
C THR A 179 13.25 -5.58 -2.92
N ASN A 180 13.19 -4.25 -2.83
CA ASN A 180 13.32 -3.30 -3.94
C ASN A 180 12.43 -3.59 -5.17
N TRP A 181 11.34 -4.36 -4.99
CA TRP A 181 10.46 -4.77 -6.09
C TRP A 181 9.86 -3.58 -6.84
N PHE A 182 9.66 -2.43 -6.18
CA PHE A 182 9.08 -1.26 -6.84
C PHE A 182 10.07 -0.66 -7.84
N SER A 183 11.35 -0.54 -7.46
CA SER A 183 12.39 -0.03 -8.34
C SER A 183 12.70 -0.97 -9.51
N GLU A 184 12.49 -2.28 -9.33
CA GLU A 184 12.62 -3.26 -10.43
C GLU A 184 11.45 -3.19 -11.42
N ALA A 185 10.27 -2.78 -10.96
CA ALA A 185 9.06 -2.68 -11.77
C ALA A 185 8.89 -1.32 -12.47
N VAL A 186 9.73 -0.33 -12.17
CA VAL A 186 9.62 1.04 -12.67
C VAL A 186 10.90 1.44 -13.39
N GLU A 187 10.76 1.93 -14.62
CA GLU A 187 11.86 2.47 -15.41
C GLU A 187 11.70 3.99 -15.56
N LYS A 188 12.82 4.70 -15.41
CA LYS A 188 12.89 6.15 -15.67
C LYS A 188 13.31 6.38 -17.12
N ARG A 189 12.47 7.06 -17.88
CA ARG A 189 12.81 7.53 -19.24
C ARG A 189 13.32 8.96 -19.18
N VAL A 190 14.50 9.20 -19.74
CA VAL A 190 15.11 10.53 -19.77
C VAL A 190 14.30 11.43 -20.69
N GLY A 191 13.79 12.53 -20.14
CA GLY A 191 13.15 13.62 -20.89
C GLY A 191 14.12 14.78 -21.08
N ASP A 192 13.84 15.92 -20.44
CA ASP A 192 14.68 17.12 -20.45
C ASP A 192 15.97 17.02 -19.61
N GLY A 193 16.12 15.94 -18.84
CA GLY A 193 17.29 15.68 -18.00
C GLY A 193 17.31 16.43 -16.66
N ILE A 194 16.36 17.33 -16.37
CA ILE A 194 16.38 18.17 -15.15
C ILE A 194 16.37 17.32 -13.87
N LEU A 195 15.60 16.24 -13.89
CA LEU A 195 15.50 15.32 -12.75
C LEU A 195 16.45 14.13 -12.85
N THR A 196 17.37 14.07 -13.82
CA THR A 196 18.20 12.89 -14.11
C THR A 196 19.66 13.13 -13.73
N TYR A 197 20.17 12.35 -12.79
CA TYR A 197 21.56 12.44 -12.36
C TYR A 197 22.49 11.74 -13.36
N PHE A 198 23.45 12.48 -13.91
CA PHE A 198 24.37 11.97 -14.94
C PHE A 198 25.05 10.64 -14.57
N TRP A 199 25.67 10.56 -13.39
CA TRP A 199 26.44 9.38 -13.00
C TRP A 199 25.63 8.28 -12.33
N ASN A 200 24.55 8.65 -11.62
CA ASN A 200 23.84 7.76 -10.71
C ASN A 200 22.58 7.14 -11.33
N ASP A 201 21.94 7.81 -12.28
CA ASP A 201 20.77 7.27 -12.95
C ASP A 201 21.17 6.43 -14.17
N VAL A 202 20.27 5.55 -14.62
CA VAL A 202 20.45 4.77 -15.85
C VAL A 202 20.04 5.63 -17.03
N TRP A 203 20.99 5.95 -17.90
CA TRP A 203 20.76 6.75 -19.12
C TRP A 203 20.44 5.87 -20.32
N MET A 204 21.24 4.82 -20.52
CA MET A 204 21.09 3.86 -21.62
C MET A 204 21.45 2.46 -21.13
N GLY A 205 20.63 1.47 -21.51
CA GLY A 205 20.81 0.07 -21.10
C GLY A 205 20.24 -0.20 -19.71
N ASN A 206 20.92 -1.04 -18.93
CA ASN A 206 20.43 -1.57 -17.65
C ASN A 206 21.28 -1.18 -16.44
N GLN A 207 22.27 -0.29 -16.60
CA GLN A 207 23.16 0.12 -15.51
C GLN A 207 23.54 1.61 -15.59
N ALA A 208 23.78 2.20 -14.42
CA ALA A 208 24.21 3.60 -14.31
C ALA A 208 25.65 3.81 -14.81
N LEU A 209 25.97 5.02 -15.29
CA LEU A 209 27.28 5.31 -15.87
C LEU A 209 28.44 5.14 -14.88
N ARG A 210 28.23 5.37 -13.58
CA ARG A 210 29.24 5.12 -12.54
C ARG A 210 29.71 3.67 -12.49
N HIS A 211 28.84 2.70 -12.78
CA HIS A 211 29.18 1.28 -12.78
C HIS A 211 29.88 0.87 -14.07
N ARG A 212 29.52 1.52 -15.18
CA ARG A 212 30.16 1.30 -16.48
C ARG A 212 31.55 1.92 -16.57
N PHE A 213 31.77 3.07 -15.95
CA PHE A 213 33.02 3.84 -15.99
C PHE A 213 33.51 4.23 -14.58
N PRO A 214 33.90 3.25 -13.73
CA PRO A 214 34.21 3.51 -12.32
C PRO A 214 35.44 4.39 -12.09
N ARG A 215 36.44 4.33 -12.98
CA ARG A 215 37.67 5.16 -12.87
C ARG A 215 37.38 6.64 -13.06
N ILE A 216 36.65 6.99 -14.12
CA ILE A 216 36.26 8.37 -14.43
C ILE A 216 35.37 8.94 -13.32
N TYR A 217 34.45 8.12 -12.79
CA TYR A 217 33.59 8.53 -11.69
C TYR A 217 34.38 8.86 -10.41
N ALA A 218 35.41 8.08 -10.08
CA ALA A 218 36.24 8.30 -8.90
C ALA A 218 37.04 9.61 -8.97
N GLU A 219 37.59 9.95 -10.13
CA GLU A 219 38.35 11.21 -10.32
C GLU A 219 37.46 12.45 -10.11
N ILE A 220 36.19 12.37 -10.51
CA ILE A 220 35.23 13.48 -10.39
C ILE A 220 34.70 13.65 -8.95
N GLN A 221 34.68 12.60 -8.13
CA GLN A 221 34.28 12.72 -6.72
C GLN A 221 35.38 13.26 -5.80
N CYS A 222 36.64 13.21 -6.23
CA CYS A 222 37.78 13.69 -5.46
C CYS A 222 38.14 15.17 -5.73
N ALA A 223 37.51 15.80 -6.72
CA ALA A 223 37.66 17.23 -7.04
C ALA A 223 36.52 18.05 -6.41
#